data_AF-A0A821NV96-F1
#
_entry.id   AF-A0A821NV96-F1
#
_cell.length_a   1.000
_cell.length_b   1.000
_cell.length_c   1.000
_cell.angle_alpha   90.00
_cell.angle_beta   90.00
_cell.angle_gamma   90.00
#
_symmetry.space_group_name_H-M   'P 1'
#
loop_
_entity.id
_entity.type
_entity.pdbx_description
1 polymer ?
#
loop_
_entity_poly.entity_id
_entity_poly.type
_entity_poly.pdbx_seq_one_letter_code
_entity_poly.pdbx_strand_id
1 'polypeptide(L)'
;LTSDHDQQLSQMVNYIRQKLRGRYDLTSLGRLMREMENFKKVEEFYLNVLQRETNTSNLAAFHNQLGALHDELGNHLKALEHYQLCTAIKQPYLPSNGASFAVS
;
A
#
# COMPACT_ATOMS: atom_id res chain seq x y z
N LEU A 1 8.48 -15.14 18.54
CA LEU A 1 9.58 -14.13 18.53
C LEU A 1 9.17 -12.82 17.83
N THR A 2 7.88 -12.49 17.73
CA THR A 2 7.37 -11.28 17.04
C THR A 2 6.98 -10.13 17.97
N SER A 3 7.02 -10.29 19.29
CA SER A 3 6.44 -9.30 20.22
C SER A 3 7.16 -7.95 20.28
N ASP A 4 8.49 -7.92 20.16
CA ASP A 4 9.27 -6.70 20.41
C ASP A 4 9.24 -5.72 19.23
N HIS A 5 9.23 -6.26 18.01
CA HIS A 5 9.20 -5.47 16.77
C HIS A 5 7.82 -4.87 16.51
N ASP A 6 6.75 -5.63 16.77
CA ASP A 6 5.35 -5.18 16.76
C ASP A 6 5.10 -4.07 17.78
N GLN A 7 5.68 -4.19 18.98
CA GLN A 7 5.49 -3.21 20.04
C GLN A 7 6.15 -1.88 19.69
N GLN A 8 7.35 -1.88 19.09
CA GLN A 8 8.00 -0.67 18.61
C GLN A 8 7.21 0.02 17.49
N LEU A 9 6.66 -0.76 16.54
CA LEU A 9 5.81 -0.22 15.47
C LEU A 9 4.57 0.45 16.05
N SER A 10 3.87 -0.25 16.93
CA SER A 10 2.65 0.27 17.56
C SER A 10 2.93 1.50 18.41
N GLN A 11 4.04 1.53 19.16
CA GLN A 11 4.44 2.70 19.93
C GLN A 11 4.82 3.89 19.05
N MET A 12 5.51 3.66 17.93
CA MET A 12 5.91 4.72 17.01
C MET A 12 4.72 5.29 16.24
N VAL A 13 3.83 4.42 15.77
CA VAL A 13 2.55 4.82 15.16
C VAL A 13 1.71 5.59 16.16
N ASN A 14 1.62 5.14 17.41
CA ASN A 14 0.88 5.86 18.46
C ASN A 14 1.56 7.17 18.86
N TYR A 15 2.89 7.25 18.87
CA TYR A 15 3.64 8.47 19.12
C TYR A 15 3.37 9.51 18.02
N ILE A 16 3.43 9.11 16.75
CA ILE A 16 3.12 9.97 15.60
C ILE A 16 1.65 10.40 15.62
N ARG A 17 0.72 9.47 15.90
CA ARG A 17 -0.72 9.74 16.06
C ARG A 17 -1.00 10.76 17.17
N GLN A 18 -0.34 10.62 18.31
CA GLN A 18 -0.51 11.52 19.45
C GLN A 18 0.13 12.90 19.21
N LYS A 19 1.33 12.92 18.61
CA LYS A 19 2.09 14.15 18.36
C LYS A 19 1.44 15.05 17.30
N LEU A 20 0.64 14.50 16.39
CA LEU A 20 0.14 15.22 15.22
C LEU A 20 -1.39 15.42 15.18
N ARG A 21 -2.09 15.28 16.32
CA ARG A 21 -3.49 15.72 16.57
C ARG A 21 -4.42 15.79 15.34
N GLY A 22 -4.72 14.64 14.73
CA GLY A 22 -6.05 14.42 14.15
C GLY A 22 -6.28 14.55 12.63
N ARG A 23 -5.26 14.70 11.79
CA ARG A 23 -5.44 14.47 10.33
C ARG A 23 -4.22 13.78 9.76
N TYR A 24 -4.30 12.46 9.63
CA TYR A 24 -3.35 11.69 8.84
C TYR A 24 -4.11 10.89 7.81
N ASP A 25 -3.83 11.16 6.54
CA ASP A 25 -3.97 10.15 5.50
C ASP A 25 -2.89 9.09 5.75
N LEU A 26 -3.25 7.81 5.69
CA LEU A 26 -2.31 6.69 5.87
C LEU A 26 -1.07 6.79 4.97
N THR A 27 -1.19 7.51 3.85
CA THR A 27 -0.11 7.91 2.95
C THR A 27 1.03 8.65 3.66
N SER A 28 0.69 9.62 4.51
CA SER A 28 1.67 10.43 5.24
C SER A 28 2.41 9.61 6.30
N LEU A 29 1.73 8.62 6.89
CA LEU A 29 2.33 7.70 7.85
C LEU A 29 3.28 6.71 7.15
N GLY A 30 2.87 6.15 6.01
CA GLY A 30 3.75 5.29 5.22
C GLY A 30 4.99 6.02 4.70
N ARG A 31 4.86 7.29 4.29
CA ARG A 31 6.00 8.12 3.92
C ARG A 31 6.96 8.34 5.09
N LEU A 32 6.46 8.69 6.28
CA LEU A 32 7.30 8.81 7.47
C LEU A 32 8.03 7.50 7.81
N MET A 33 7.35 6.36 7.72
CA MET A 33 7.99 5.07 7.97
C MET A 33 9.05 4.73 6.92
N ARG A 34 8.89 5.18 5.67
CA ARG A 34 9.90 5.08 4.61
C ARG A 34 11.11 5.98 4.87
N GLU A 35 10.91 7.22 5.33
CA GLU A 35 11.98 8.13 5.76
C GLU A 35 12.78 7.57 6.95
N MET A 36 12.15 6.70 7.74
CA MET A 36 12.80 5.95 8.82
C MET A 36 13.45 4.64 8.34
N GLU A 37 13.53 4.42 7.02
CA GLU A 37 14.07 3.24 6.36
C GLU A 37 13.49 1.89 6.85
N ASN A 38 12.30 1.93 7.45
CA ASN A 38 11.69 0.75 8.05
C ASN A 38 10.69 0.10 7.10
N PHE A 39 11.18 -0.29 5.93
CA PHE A 39 10.33 -0.81 4.83
C PHE A 39 9.48 -2.01 5.25
N LYS A 40 10.01 -2.91 6.09
CA LYS A 40 9.27 -4.08 6.59
C LYS A 40 8.03 -3.68 7.41
N LYS A 41 8.16 -2.63 8.24
CA LYS A 41 7.04 -2.09 9.01
C LYS A 41 6.01 -1.38 8.13
N VAL A 42 6.47 -0.72 7.05
CA VAL A 42 5.59 -0.10 6.05
C VAL A 42 4.72 -1.16 5.36
N GLU A 43 5.34 -2.27 4.94
CA GLU A 43 4.66 -3.38 4.29
C GLU A 43 3.60 -4.01 5.22
N GLU A 44 3.99 -4.37 6.45
CA GLU A 44 3.09 -4.95 7.45
C GLU A 44 1.90 -4.03 7.78
N PHE A 45 2.16 -2.73 7.93
CA PHE A 45 1.12 -1.74 8.16
C PHE A 45 0.09 -1.69 7.02
N TYR A 46 0.56 -1.60 5.77
CA TYR A 46 -0.33 -1.57 4.61
C TYR A 46 -1.12 -2.87 4.47
N LEU A 47 -0.50 -4.03 4.69
CA LEU A 47 -1.19 -5.33 4.66
C LEU A 47 -2.26 -5.44 5.76
N ASN A 48 -1.99 -4.95 6.97
CA ASN A 48 -2.97 -4.96 8.06
C ASN A 48 -4.20 -4.10 7.73
N VAL A 49 -3.98 -2.94 7.11
CA VAL A 49 -5.06 -2.04 6.69
C VAL A 49 -5.84 -2.65 5.53
N LEU A 50 -5.16 -3.23 4.54
CA LEU A 50 -5.79 -3.94 3.42
C LEU A 50 -6.76 -5.04 3.89
N GLN A 51 -6.47 -5.73 4.99
CA GLN A 51 -7.37 -6.75 5.57
C GLN A 51 -8.67 -6.18 6.17
N ARG A 52 -8.68 -4.90 6.54
CA ARG A 52 -9.80 -4.23 7.24
C ARG A 52 -10.53 -3.22 6.37
N GLU A 53 -9.92 -2.82 5.26
CA GLU A 53 -10.43 -1.79 4.36
C GLU A 53 -11.47 -2.38 3.40
N THR A 54 -12.65 -1.77 3.37
CA THR A 54 -13.73 -2.15 2.44
C THR A 54 -13.91 -1.12 1.33
N ASN A 55 -13.26 0.05 1.45
CA ASN A 55 -13.33 1.11 0.46
C ASN A 55 -12.35 0.86 -0.69
N THR A 56 -12.88 0.60 -1.88
CA THR A 56 -12.12 0.32 -3.10
C THR A 56 -11.15 1.45 -3.49
N SER A 57 -11.49 2.71 -3.22
CA SER A 57 -10.60 3.84 -3.50
C SER A 57 -9.35 3.81 -2.61
N ASN A 58 -9.53 3.45 -1.33
CA ASN A 58 -8.44 3.32 -0.38
C ASN A 58 -7.58 2.09 -0.71
N LEU A 59 -8.20 0.96 -1.04
CA LEU A 59 -7.50 -0.26 -1.45
C LEU A 59 -6.55 -0.01 -2.63
N ALA A 60 -7.01 0.71 -3.66
CA ALA A 60 -6.16 1.05 -4.80
C ALA A 60 -4.99 1.97 -4.41
N ALA A 61 -5.24 2.96 -3.54
CA ALA A 61 -4.19 3.83 -3.02
C ALA A 61 -3.14 3.02 -2.24
N PHE A 62 -3.54 2.03 -1.44
CA PHE A 62 -2.62 1.17 -0.70
C PHE A 62 -1.76 0.30 -1.60
N HIS A 63 -2.36 -0.33 -2.60
CA HIS A 63 -1.60 -1.09 -3.60
C HIS A 63 -0.60 -0.20 -4.35
N ASN A 64 -0.96 1.05 -4.66
CA ASN A 64 -0.02 1.98 -5.26
C ASN A 64 1.20 2.27 -4.36
N GLN A 65 0.97 2.42 -3.05
CA GLN A 65 2.05 2.69 -2.08
C GLN A 65 2.95 1.47 -1.86
N LEU A 66 2.39 0.26 -1.82
CA LEU A 66 3.16 -0.98 -1.79
C LEU A 66 3.98 -1.16 -3.07
N GLY A 67 3.42 -0.82 -4.23
CA GLY A 67 4.14 -0.79 -5.49
C GLY A 67 5.40 0.08 -5.41
N ALA A 68 5.25 1.33 -4.96
CA ALA A 68 6.36 2.26 -4.80
C ALA A 68 7.39 1.78 -3.76
N LEU A 69 6.92 1.19 -2.65
CA LEU A 69 7.78 0.62 -1.62
C LEU A 69 8.68 -0.48 -2.17
N HIS A 70 8.09 -1.42 -2.93
CA HIS A 70 8.86 -2.53 -3.50
C HIS A 70 9.79 -2.07 -4.62
N ASP A 71 9.43 -1.03 -5.37
CA ASP A 71 10.30 -0.46 -6.39
C ASP A 71 11.56 0.15 -5.77
N GLU A 72 11.42 0.89 -4.68
CA GLU A 72 12.54 1.46 -3.91
C GLU A 72 13.42 0.39 -3.26
N LEU A 73 12.85 -0.75 -2.91
CA LEU A 73 13.60 -1.92 -2.43
C LEU A 73 14.26 -2.74 -3.54
N GLY A 74 14.10 -2.37 -4.82
CA GLY A 74 14.59 -3.14 -5.97
C GLY A 74 13.78 -4.42 -6.29
N ASN A 75 12.63 -4.61 -5.64
CA ASN A 75 11.73 -5.74 -5.84
C ASN A 75 10.73 -5.46 -6.97
N HIS A 76 11.22 -5.20 -8.17
CA HIS A 76 10.41 -4.72 -9.30
C HIS A 76 9.23 -5.63 -9.68
N LEU A 77 9.36 -6.96 -9.52
CA LEU A 77 8.27 -7.90 -9.78
C LEU A 77 7.09 -7.71 -8.82
N LYS A 78 7.38 -7.55 -7.51
CA LYS A 78 6.35 -7.27 -6.49
C LYS A 78 5.76 -5.87 -6.68
N ALA A 79 6.61 -4.91 -7.06
CA ALA A 79 6.16 -3.57 -7.37
C ALA A 79 5.10 -3.58 -8.49
N LEU A 80 5.41 -4.28 -9.58
CA LEU A 80 4.52 -4.44 -10.72
C LEU A 80 3.19 -5.11 -10.34
N GLU A 81 3.24 -6.19 -9.55
CA GLU A 81 2.05 -6.89 -9.07
C GLU A 81 1.11 -5.93 -8.32
N HIS A 82 1.65 -5.14 -7.40
CA HIS A 82 0.85 -4.18 -6.66
C HIS A 82 0.33 -3.02 -7.52
N TYR A 83 1.09 -2.53 -8.50
CA TYR A 83 0.59 -1.54 -9.46
C TYR A 83 -0.55 -2.09 -10.33
N GLN A 84 -0.46 -3.37 -10.73
CA GLN A 84 -1.53 -4.04 -11.45
C GLN A 84 -2.79 -4.19 -10.60
N LEU A 85 -2.66 -4.60 -9.33
CA LEU A 85 -3.78 -4.67 -8.39
C LEU A 85 -4.43 -3.29 -8.17
N CYS A 86 -3.64 -2.24 -7.98
CA CYS A 86 -4.13 -0.86 -7.90
C CYS A 86 -4.97 -0.49 -9.13
N THR A 87 -4.47 -0.83 -10.32
CA THR A 87 -5.14 -0.52 -11.59
C THR A 87 -6.44 -1.33 -11.73
N ALA A 88 -6.42 -2.62 -11.40
CA ALA A 88 -7.59 -3.50 -11.44
C ALA A 88 -8.70 -3.02 -10.50
N ILE A 89 -8.36 -2.49 -9.32
CA ILE A 89 -9.34 -1.95 -8.38
C ILE A 89 -9.93 -0.62 -8.88
N LYS A 90 -9.12 0.24 -9.51
CA LYS A 90 -9.58 1.52 -10.09
C LYS A 90 -10.39 1.33 -11.37
N GLN A 91 -10.14 0.27 -12.11
CA GLN A 91 -10.87 -0.11 -13.31
C GLN A 91 -11.55 -1.46 -13.07
N PRO A 92 -12.64 -1.48 -12.28
CA PRO A 92 -13.28 -2.74 -11.90
C PRO A 92 -13.79 -3.54 -13.10
N TYR A 93 -13.99 -2.90 -14.27
CA TYR A 93 -14.26 -3.58 -15.54
C TYR A 93 -14.24 -2.52 -16.65
N LEU A 94 -13.19 -2.47 -17.49
CA LEU A 94 -13.53 -2.42 -18.91
C LEU A 94 -13.66 -3.90 -19.27
N PRO A 95 -14.84 -4.39 -19.71
CA PRO A 95 -14.79 -5.62 -20.48
C PRO A 95 -13.78 -5.32 -21.58
N SER A 96 -12.72 -6.13 -21.67
CA SER A 96 -11.97 -6.20 -22.91
C SER A 96 -13.03 -6.57 -23.94
N ASN A 97 -13.55 -5.54 -24.61
CA ASN A 97 -14.42 -5.69 -25.74
C ASN A 97 -13.46 -6.23 -26.79
N GLY A 98 -13.21 -7.55 -26.73
CA GLY A 98 -12.59 -8.35 -27.77
C GLY A 98 -13.48 -8.41 -29.00
N ALA A 99 -14.14 -7.29 -29.32
CA ALA A 99 -14.65 -7.00 -30.63
C ALA A 99 -13.43 -6.61 -31.47
N SER A 100 -12.94 -7.62 -32.19
CA SER A 100 -12.56 -7.49 -33.59
C SER A 100 -11.37 -6.57 -33.90
N PHE A 101 -10.17 -7.14 -33.84
CA PHE A 101 -9.22 -6.89 -34.93
C PHE A 101 -9.38 -8.02 -35.95
N ALA A 102 -10.33 -7.82 -36.85
CA ALA A 102 -10.25 -8.43 -38.17
C ALA A 102 -8.98 -7.89 -38.82
N VAL A 103 -8.02 -8.78 -39.09
CA VAL A 103 -6.95 -8.51 -40.05
C VAL A 103 -6.84 -9.71 -40.98
N SER A 104 -7.42 -9.51 -42.16
CA SER A 104 -7.18 -10.15 -43.47
C SER A 104 -7.43 -11.65 -43.61
#